data_AF-A0A356WB25-F1
#
_entry.id   AF-A0A356WB25-F1
#
_cell.length_a   1.000
_cell.length_b   1.000
_cell.length_c   1.000
_cell.angle_alpha   90.00
_cell.angle_beta   90.00
_cell.angle_gamma   90.00
#
_symmetry.space_group_name_H-M   'P 1'
#
loop_
_entity.id
_entity.type
_entity.pdbx_description
1 polymer ?
#
loop_
_entity_poly.entity_id
_entity_poly.type
_entity_poly.pdbx_seq_one_letter_code
_entity_poly.pdbx_strand_id
1 'polypeptide(L)'
;MSDSTHTGPMLAADGTPLKRSLRRALRAQKMRALALIAPLLIFVLLTFIAPIVDMLFRSVENQIVGNTLPMTVEELRDWDATEVPDEQVFRALFFDLFLAAEAKEHTKLGSRLNYEKSGISSLFRTSGRDMNDIGEVFQDALEGIDPAFAEATTWVEMMSGGAGAEPNTRLMSNQIARLEALEATTFSGDAEFLPGAAISDILPNTARAYAAFAAFTQFVDGKSVTKEEPWEAVYAALALDLEDPATKTALENYAGPGADSLRAATAATLPPIAMREAFFESNKDWANTTFWETIKTYSPPYTTGYFLNAVDMEKTPQGIALRSEDERIYGILFQRTMFMSLMITFSCVALGYPVAWILANLPSRTAN
;
A
#
# COMPACT_ATOMS: atom_id res chain seq x y z
N MET A 1 -9.35 26.56 86.89
CA MET A 1 -10.15 26.10 85.73
C MET A 1 -9.18 25.58 84.72
N SER A 2 -9.30 24.30 84.36
CA SER A 2 -8.39 23.56 83.48
C SER A 2 -8.56 24.00 82.03
N ASP A 3 -7.50 24.53 81.44
CA ASP A 3 -7.43 24.90 80.02
C ASP A 3 -6.94 23.68 79.23
N SER A 4 -7.88 22.91 78.68
CA SER A 4 -7.58 21.72 77.88
C SER A 4 -7.26 22.11 76.44
N THR A 5 -5.97 22.21 76.12
CA THR A 5 -5.47 22.36 74.75
C THR A 5 -5.68 21.06 73.98
N HIS A 6 -6.74 21.01 73.15
CA HIS A 6 -7.01 19.89 72.26
C HIS A 6 -5.99 19.86 71.10
N THR A 7 -4.93 19.06 71.24
CA THR A 7 -3.95 18.73 70.17
C THR A 7 -4.28 17.39 69.50
N GLY A 8 -5.57 17.11 69.27
CA GLY A 8 -6.03 15.95 68.49
C GLY A 8 -6.26 16.32 67.02
N PRO A 9 -6.19 15.36 66.07
CA PRO A 9 -6.51 15.65 64.68
C PRO A 9 -7.93 16.23 64.60
N MET A 10 -8.10 17.41 63.99
CA MET A 10 -9.43 18.01 63.80
C MET A 10 -10.33 16.99 63.12
N LEU A 11 -11.46 16.67 63.75
CA LEU A 11 -12.44 15.68 63.30
C LEU A 11 -13.61 16.40 62.64
N ALA A 12 -14.20 15.81 61.60
CA ALA A 12 -15.48 16.25 61.07
C ALA A 12 -16.61 15.87 62.04
N ALA A 13 -17.84 16.38 61.81
CA ALA A 13 -19.01 16.12 62.66
C ALA A 13 -19.38 14.62 62.80
N ASP A 14 -18.79 13.75 61.98
CA ASP A 14 -18.95 12.29 61.97
C ASP A 14 -17.79 11.52 62.62
N GLY A 15 -16.83 12.20 63.27
CA GLY A 15 -15.70 11.58 63.96
C GLY A 15 -14.54 11.14 63.06
N THR A 16 -14.60 11.39 61.75
CA THR A 16 -13.50 11.07 60.83
C THR A 16 -12.45 12.20 60.79
N PRO A 17 -11.14 11.90 60.62
CA PRO A 17 -10.12 12.94 60.50
C PRO A 17 -10.42 13.88 59.32
N LEU A 18 -10.48 15.19 59.57
CA LEU A 18 -10.91 16.22 58.63
C LEU A 18 -10.15 16.17 57.29
N LYS A 19 -8.85 15.82 57.29
CA LYS A 19 -8.07 15.64 56.05
C LYS A 19 -8.62 14.53 55.14
N ARG A 20 -9.18 13.45 55.71
CA ARG A 20 -9.69 12.30 54.96
C ARG A 20 -11.07 12.58 54.38
N SER A 21 -11.96 13.22 55.15
CA SER A 21 -13.26 13.68 54.67
C SER A 21 -13.12 14.78 53.61
N LEU A 22 -12.19 15.72 53.80
CA LEU A 22 -11.89 16.78 52.82
C LEU A 22 -11.36 16.19 51.50
N ARG A 23 -10.42 15.23 51.53
CA ARG A 23 -9.92 14.57 50.31
C ARG A 23 -11.01 13.81 49.55
N ARG A 24 -11.95 13.17 50.27
CA ARG A 24 -13.08 12.46 49.66
C ARG A 24 -14.05 13.44 48.99
N ALA A 25 -14.39 14.52 49.68
CA ALA A 25 -15.24 15.59 49.14
C ALA A 25 -14.59 16.24 47.91
N LEU A 26 -13.28 16.55 47.98
CA LEU A 26 -12.51 17.10 46.86
C LEU A 26 -12.43 16.14 45.66
N ARG A 27 -12.27 14.83 45.89
CA ARG A 27 -12.25 13.84 44.79
C ARG A 27 -13.60 13.72 44.11
N ALA A 28 -14.69 13.75 44.89
CA ALA A 28 -16.05 13.76 44.34
C ALA A 28 -16.34 15.03 43.53
N GLN A 29 -15.89 16.20 44.03
CA GLN A 29 -16.02 17.46 43.30
C GLN A 29 -15.20 17.46 42.00
N LYS A 30 -13.95 16.96 42.03
CA LYS A 30 -13.09 16.82 40.83
C LYS A 30 -13.69 15.84 39.82
N MET A 31 -14.21 14.70 40.25
CA MET A 31 -14.87 13.73 39.36
C MET A 31 -16.14 14.31 38.72
N ARG A 32 -16.93 15.11 39.46
CA ARG A 32 -18.09 15.82 38.90
C ARG A 32 -17.67 16.86 37.85
N ALA A 33 -16.64 17.65 38.13
CA ALA A 33 -16.11 18.61 37.16
C ALA A 33 -15.56 17.91 35.91
N LEU A 34 -14.83 16.81 36.07
CA LEU A 34 -14.35 15.99 34.95
C LEU A 34 -15.51 15.36 34.17
N ALA A 35 -16.54 14.86 34.84
CA ALA A 35 -17.72 14.30 34.18
C ALA A 35 -18.53 15.34 33.38
N LEU A 36 -18.53 16.61 33.80
CA LEU A 36 -19.16 17.71 33.05
C LEU A 36 -18.38 18.07 31.78
N ILE A 37 -17.05 17.93 31.79
CA ILE A 37 -16.17 18.26 30.66
C ILE A 37 -15.92 17.05 29.76
N ALA A 38 -16.05 15.83 30.28
CA ALA A 38 -15.77 14.58 29.59
C ALA A 38 -16.51 14.43 28.25
N PRO A 39 -17.80 14.79 28.10
CA PRO A 39 -18.49 14.66 26.81
C PRO A 39 -17.83 15.49 25.70
N LEU A 40 -17.46 16.74 26.00
CA LEU A 40 -16.76 17.61 25.06
C LEU A 40 -15.35 17.09 24.77
N LEU A 41 -14.63 16.65 25.79
CA LEU A 41 -13.28 16.11 25.65
C LEU A 41 -13.27 14.82 24.80
N ILE A 42 -14.20 13.90 25.06
CA ILE A 42 -14.38 12.66 24.29
C ILE A 42 -14.75 13.00 22.85
N PHE A 43 -15.66 13.95 22.63
CA PHE A 43 -16.00 14.41 21.29
C PHE A 43 -14.77 14.92 20.53
N VAL A 44 -13.95 15.78 21.13
CA VAL A 44 -12.70 16.27 20.52
C VAL A 44 -11.69 15.14 20.28
N LEU A 45 -11.54 14.21 21.24
CA LEU A 45 -10.66 13.06 21.08
C LEU A 45 -11.08 12.20 19.88
N LEU A 46 -12.38 11.95 19.70
CA LEU A 46 -12.90 11.11 18.63
C LEU A 46 -12.96 11.82 17.26
N THR A 47 -13.25 13.12 17.23
CA THR A 47 -13.50 13.84 15.98
C THR A 47 -12.29 14.60 15.45
N PHE A 48 -11.33 14.95 16.31
CA PHE A 48 -10.11 15.65 15.91
C PHE A 48 -8.86 14.81 16.15
N ILE A 49 -8.64 14.32 17.38
CA ILE A 49 -7.38 13.64 17.71
C ILE A 49 -7.28 12.28 17.02
N ALA A 50 -8.33 11.45 17.07
CA ALA A 50 -8.32 10.14 16.43
C ALA A 50 -8.10 10.22 14.90
N PRO A 51 -8.79 11.08 14.12
CA PRO A 51 -8.52 11.25 12.70
C PRO A 51 -7.14 11.83 12.39
N ILE A 52 -6.61 12.74 13.23
CA ILE A 52 -5.24 13.26 13.05
C ILE A 52 -4.22 12.15 13.27
N VAL A 53 -4.39 11.35 14.33
CA VAL A 53 -3.51 10.20 14.61
C VAL A 53 -3.60 9.17 13.47
N ASP A 54 -4.81 8.85 13.01
CA ASP A 54 -5.03 7.96 11.86
C ASP A 54 -4.36 8.51 10.59
N MET A 55 -4.54 9.80 10.30
CA MET A 55 -3.92 10.46 9.15
C MET A 55 -2.40 10.50 9.25
N LEU A 56 -1.84 10.71 10.44
CA LEU A 56 -0.40 10.64 10.69
C LEU A 56 0.15 9.23 10.47
N PHE A 57 -0.54 8.18 10.95
CA PHE A 57 -0.12 6.79 10.69
C PHE A 57 -0.25 6.42 9.21
N ARG A 58 -1.33 6.82 8.53
CA ARG A 58 -1.50 6.65 7.08
C ARG A 58 -0.42 7.37 6.27
N SER A 59 0.04 8.55 6.72
CA SER A 59 1.13 9.27 6.05
C SER A 59 2.48 8.56 6.14
N VAL A 60 2.62 7.64 7.10
CA VAL A 60 3.82 6.81 7.32
C VAL A 60 3.68 5.41 6.70
N GLU A 61 2.48 5.02 6.31
CA GLU A 61 2.20 3.75 5.65
C GLU A 61 2.64 3.84 4.18
N ASN A 62 3.86 3.38 3.87
CA ASN A 62 4.39 3.38 2.51
C ASN A 62 3.94 2.15 1.72
N GLN A 63 2.64 1.94 1.60
CA GLN A 63 2.14 0.81 0.82
C GLN A 63 2.30 0.99 -0.68
N ILE A 64 2.73 2.16 -1.18
CA ILE A 64 2.86 2.40 -2.63
C ILE A 64 3.77 1.37 -3.32
N VAL A 65 4.91 0.98 -2.72
CA VAL A 65 5.79 -0.01 -3.35
C VAL A 65 5.12 -1.38 -3.41
N GLY A 66 4.51 -1.82 -2.30
CA GLY A 66 3.83 -3.12 -2.22
C GLY A 66 2.52 -3.20 -3.00
N ASN A 67 1.79 -2.09 -3.14
CA ASN A 67 0.54 -2.02 -3.91
C ASN A 67 0.84 -1.94 -5.41
N THR A 68 1.90 -1.23 -5.80
CA THR A 68 2.29 -1.10 -7.21
C THR A 68 3.09 -2.31 -7.70
N LEU A 69 3.98 -2.87 -6.88
CA LEU A 69 4.86 -3.99 -7.25
C LEU A 69 4.73 -5.22 -6.32
N PRO A 70 3.52 -5.77 -6.08
CA PRO A 70 3.32 -6.82 -5.09
C PRO A 70 4.12 -8.10 -5.36
N MET A 71 4.16 -8.57 -6.60
CA MET A 71 4.89 -9.80 -6.95
C MET A 71 6.39 -9.58 -6.87
N THR A 72 6.86 -8.44 -7.37
CA THR A 72 8.28 -8.06 -7.35
C THR A 72 8.80 -7.97 -5.92
N VAL A 73 8.01 -7.39 -5.02
CA VAL A 73 8.34 -7.28 -3.60
C VAL A 73 8.44 -8.66 -2.94
N GLU A 74 7.55 -9.59 -3.30
CA GLU A 74 7.57 -10.96 -2.80
C GLU A 74 8.86 -11.68 -3.23
N GLU A 75 9.21 -11.61 -4.50
CA GLU A 75 10.43 -12.24 -5.05
C GLU A 75 11.71 -11.58 -4.51
N LEU A 76 11.71 -10.25 -4.32
CA LEU A 76 12.85 -9.52 -3.75
C LEU A 76 13.09 -9.82 -2.27
N ARG A 77 12.16 -10.48 -1.56
CA ARG A 77 12.27 -10.69 -0.11
C ARG A 77 13.58 -11.39 0.28
N ASP A 78 13.95 -12.42 -0.48
CA ASP A 78 15.05 -13.31 -0.15
C ASP A 78 16.36 -12.96 -0.91
N TRP A 79 16.32 -11.98 -1.83
CA TRP A 79 17.49 -11.46 -2.56
C TRP A 79 18.53 -10.80 -1.64
N ASP A 80 19.83 -11.06 -1.82
CA ASP A 80 20.88 -10.64 -0.88
C ASP A 80 21.58 -9.31 -1.21
N ALA A 81 21.14 -8.63 -2.27
CA ALA A 81 21.70 -7.36 -2.75
C ALA A 81 23.18 -7.41 -3.22
N THR A 82 23.71 -8.59 -3.53
CA THR A 82 25.10 -8.72 -4.03
C THR A 82 25.22 -8.47 -5.53
N GLU A 83 24.27 -8.96 -6.30
CA GLU A 83 24.19 -8.85 -7.75
C GLU A 83 22.80 -8.40 -8.20
N VAL A 84 22.66 -8.06 -9.47
CA VAL A 84 21.34 -7.73 -10.04
C VAL A 84 20.41 -8.93 -9.84
N PRO A 85 19.12 -8.73 -9.49
CA PRO A 85 18.21 -9.83 -9.27
C PRO A 85 18.13 -10.83 -10.42
N ASP A 86 17.67 -12.03 -10.09
CA ASP A 86 17.51 -13.10 -11.06
C ASP A 86 16.32 -12.86 -11.99
N GLU A 87 16.21 -13.74 -13.00
CA GLU A 87 15.16 -13.69 -14.01
C GLU A 87 13.74 -13.75 -13.40
N GLN A 88 13.56 -14.43 -12.26
CA GLN A 88 12.25 -14.53 -11.60
C GLN A 88 11.78 -13.17 -11.07
N VAL A 89 12.68 -12.38 -10.48
CA VAL A 89 12.36 -11.02 -10.06
C VAL A 89 11.99 -10.12 -11.24
N PHE A 90 12.69 -10.23 -12.38
CA PHE A 90 12.36 -9.46 -13.59
C PHE A 90 11.02 -9.87 -14.20
N ARG A 91 10.68 -11.16 -14.18
CA ARG A 91 9.35 -11.65 -14.59
C ARG A 91 8.24 -11.07 -13.71
N ALA A 92 8.43 -11.06 -12.40
CA ALA A 92 7.49 -10.43 -11.48
C ALA A 92 7.37 -8.91 -11.72
N LEU A 93 8.51 -8.23 -11.94
CA LEU A 93 8.54 -6.81 -12.29
C LEU A 93 7.78 -6.52 -13.58
N PHE A 94 7.92 -7.34 -14.63
CA PHE A 94 7.19 -7.16 -15.88
C PHE A 94 5.68 -7.06 -15.63
N PHE A 95 5.08 -8.05 -14.98
CA PHE A 95 3.63 -8.08 -14.76
C PHE A 95 3.12 -7.03 -13.77
N ASP A 96 3.93 -6.66 -12.78
CA ASP A 96 3.59 -5.56 -11.88
C ASP A 96 3.66 -4.21 -12.58
N LEU A 97 4.76 -3.96 -13.29
CA LEU A 97 5.00 -2.70 -13.95
C LEU A 97 4.07 -2.49 -15.14
N PHE A 98 3.69 -3.56 -15.87
CA PHE A 98 2.69 -3.50 -16.93
C PHE A 98 1.34 -3.02 -16.39
N LEU A 99 0.80 -3.66 -15.35
CA LEU A 99 -0.46 -3.23 -14.74
C LEU A 99 -0.37 -1.81 -14.18
N ALA A 100 0.75 -1.46 -13.55
CA ALA A 100 1.01 -0.10 -13.06
C ALA A 100 1.22 0.92 -14.20
N ALA A 101 1.62 0.48 -15.39
CA ALA A 101 1.73 1.28 -16.60
C ALA A 101 0.36 1.69 -17.11
N GLU A 102 -0.52 0.70 -17.29
CA GLU A 102 -1.93 0.88 -17.67
C GLU A 102 -2.67 1.81 -16.69
N ALA A 103 -2.49 1.59 -15.38
CA ALA A 103 -3.04 2.43 -14.31
C ALA A 103 -2.33 3.80 -14.17
N LYS A 104 -1.20 4.02 -14.84
CA LYS A 104 -0.32 5.21 -14.70
C LYS A 104 0.28 5.42 -13.30
N GLU A 105 0.15 4.44 -12.40
CA GLU A 105 0.69 4.44 -11.04
C GLU A 105 2.22 4.27 -11.01
N HIS A 106 2.83 3.65 -12.03
CA HIS A 106 4.29 3.51 -12.15
C HIS A 106 5.03 4.86 -12.05
N THR A 107 4.46 5.94 -12.59
CA THR A 107 5.07 7.27 -12.52
C THR A 107 5.01 7.88 -11.12
N LYS A 108 3.94 7.60 -10.37
CA LYS A 108 3.78 8.02 -8.97
C LYS A 108 4.78 7.28 -8.09
N LEU A 109 4.91 5.97 -8.26
CA LEU A 109 5.93 5.15 -7.59
C LEU A 109 7.35 5.66 -7.90
N GLY A 110 7.67 5.84 -9.18
CA GLY A 110 8.98 6.35 -9.60
C GLY A 110 9.29 7.74 -9.03
N SER A 111 8.30 8.63 -8.94
CA SER A 111 8.44 9.93 -8.30
C SER A 111 8.71 9.81 -6.80
N ARG A 112 8.03 8.87 -6.13
CA ARG A 112 8.21 8.64 -4.70
C ARG A 112 9.59 8.09 -4.37
N LEU A 113 10.07 7.10 -5.12
CA LEU A 113 11.38 6.49 -4.89
C LEU A 113 12.53 7.42 -5.27
N ASN A 114 12.30 8.40 -6.15
CA ASN A 114 13.32 9.35 -6.56
C ASN A 114 13.76 10.34 -5.45
N TYR A 115 12.92 10.56 -4.44
CA TYR A 115 13.34 11.27 -3.22
C TYR A 115 14.45 10.53 -2.45
N GLU A 116 14.54 9.22 -2.64
CA GLU A 116 15.50 8.34 -1.97
C GLU A 116 16.70 8.07 -2.86
N LYS A 117 16.47 7.91 -4.18
CA LYS A 117 17.52 7.69 -5.16
C LYS A 117 17.22 8.38 -6.49
N SER A 118 18.02 9.40 -6.79
CA SER A 118 17.92 10.14 -8.05
C SER A 118 18.06 9.21 -9.27
N GLY A 119 17.25 9.46 -10.30
CA GLY A 119 17.22 8.69 -11.54
C GLY A 119 16.04 7.71 -11.62
N ILE A 120 15.52 7.24 -10.48
CA ILE A 120 14.44 6.24 -10.44
C ILE A 120 13.16 6.74 -11.14
N SER A 121 12.82 8.04 -11.05
CA SER A 121 11.63 8.55 -11.77
C SER A 121 11.74 8.35 -13.28
N SER A 122 12.92 8.57 -13.85
CA SER A 122 13.16 8.37 -15.28
C SER A 122 13.14 6.89 -15.63
N LEU A 123 13.75 6.05 -14.79
CA LEU A 123 13.72 4.59 -14.95
C LEU A 123 12.29 4.08 -15.09
N PHE A 124 11.42 4.39 -14.11
CA PHE A 124 10.04 3.92 -14.11
C PHE A 124 9.24 4.49 -15.27
N ARG A 125 9.37 5.79 -15.58
CA ARG A 125 8.66 6.40 -16.71
C ARG A 125 9.05 5.80 -18.05
N THR A 126 10.34 5.57 -18.31
CA THR A 126 10.78 4.94 -19.56
C THR A 126 10.28 3.51 -19.62
N SER A 127 10.56 2.73 -18.57
CA SER A 127 10.19 1.31 -18.52
C SER A 127 8.68 1.10 -18.70
N GLY A 128 7.85 1.91 -18.04
CA GLY A 128 6.39 1.81 -18.18
C GLY A 128 5.88 2.03 -19.61
N ARG A 129 6.57 2.81 -20.45
CA ARG A 129 6.20 2.97 -21.86
C ARG A 129 6.59 1.77 -22.72
N ASP A 130 7.68 1.10 -22.34
CA ASP A 130 8.27 0.02 -23.12
C ASP A 130 7.69 -1.36 -22.74
N MET A 131 6.77 -1.42 -21.75
CA MET A 131 6.14 -2.69 -21.31
C MET A 131 5.33 -3.34 -22.43
N ASN A 132 4.65 -2.55 -23.26
CA ASN A 132 3.88 -3.05 -24.39
C ASN A 132 4.83 -3.65 -25.44
N ASP A 133 5.90 -2.93 -25.80
CA ASP A 133 6.92 -3.40 -26.75
C ASP A 133 7.55 -4.75 -26.31
N ILE A 134 7.78 -4.95 -25.00
CA ILE A 134 8.31 -6.22 -24.48
C ILE A 134 7.29 -7.35 -24.64
N GLY A 135 6.01 -7.08 -24.39
CA GLY A 135 4.95 -8.08 -24.55
C GLY A 135 4.60 -8.38 -26.01
N GLU A 136 4.69 -7.38 -26.89
CA GLU A 136 4.34 -7.43 -28.32
C GLU A 136 5.12 -8.53 -29.05
N VAL A 137 6.38 -8.76 -28.65
CA VAL A 137 7.21 -9.85 -29.19
C VAL A 137 6.52 -11.23 -29.06
N PHE A 138 5.80 -11.46 -27.97
CA PHE A 138 5.06 -12.71 -27.76
C PHE A 138 3.70 -12.69 -28.45
N GLN A 139 3.05 -11.53 -28.52
CA GLN A 139 1.81 -11.35 -29.25
C GLN A 139 2.00 -11.69 -30.73
N ASP A 140 2.95 -11.04 -31.40
CA ASP A 140 3.29 -11.27 -32.81
C ASP A 140 3.58 -12.74 -33.10
N ALA A 141 4.33 -13.39 -32.21
CA ALA A 141 4.67 -14.80 -32.35
C ALA A 141 3.44 -15.70 -32.27
N LEU A 142 2.55 -15.46 -31.31
CA LEU A 142 1.34 -16.26 -31.09
C LEU A 142 0.31 -16.02 -32.20
N GLU A 143 0.06 -14.78 -32.60
CA GLU A 143 -0.83 -14.44 -33.71
C GLU A 143 -0.30 -15.00 -35.06
N GLY A 144 1.02 -15.04 -35.21
CA GLY A 144 1.67 -15.68 -36.36
C GLY A 144 1.49 -17.20 -36.40
N ILE A 145 1.29 -17.85 -35.26
CA ILE A 145 1.02 -19.30 -35.16
C ILE A 145 -0.46 -19.59 -35.47
N ASP A 146 -1.36 -18.85 -34.84
CA ASP A 146 -2.81 -18.96 -35.06
C ASP A 146 -3.47 -17.56 -34.97
N PRO A 147 -4.06 -17.05 -36.07
CA PRO A 147 -4.75 -15.76 -36.07
C PRO A 147 -5.89 -15.66 -35.04
N ALA A 148 -6.41 -16.79 -34.55
CA ALA A 148 -7.42 -16.78 -33.49
C ALA A 148 -6.94 -16.07 -32.21
N PHE A 149 -5.63 -16.01 -31.96
CA PHE A 149 -5.07 -15.30 -30.81
C PHE A 149 -5.27 -13.78 -30.89
N ALA A 150 -5.54 -13.20 -32.06
CA ALA A 150 -5.87 -11.77 -32.17
C ALA A 150 -7.33 -11.46 -31.76
N GLU A 151 -8.17 -12.48 -31.60
CA GLU A 151 -9.61 -12.28 -31.39
C GLU A 151 -9.97 -12.29 -29.90
N ALA A 152 -10.61 -11.21 -29.42
CA ALA A 152 -11.09 -11.09 -28.04
C ALA A 152 -12.02 -12.26 -27.63
N THR A 153 -12.86 -12.73 -28.54
CA THR A 153 -13.79 -13.85 -28.30
C THR A 153 -13.04 -15.15 -28.01
N THR A 154 -11.95 -15.43 -28.75
CA THR A 154 -11.09 -16.60 -28.51
C THR A 154 -10.57 -16.61 -27.09
N TRP A 155 -10.05 -15.47 -26.62
CA TRP A 155 -9.50 -15.34 -25.28
C TRP A 155 -10.57 -15.47 -24.19
N VAL A 156 -11.74 -14.86 -24.37
CA VAL A 156 -12.86 -15.02 -23.42
C VAL A 156 -13.29 -16.47 -23.31
N GLU A 157 -13.49 -17.16 -24.42
CA GLU A 157 -13.90 -18.57 -24.42
C GLU A 157 -12.83 -19.47 -23.80
N MET A 158 -11.57 -19.28 -24.20
CA MET A 158 -10.43 -20.05 -23.69
C MET A 158 -10.25 -19.84 -22.18
N MET A 159 -10.21 -18.58 -21.72
CA MET A 159 -9.94 -18.26 -20.31
C MET A 159 -11.15 -18.47 -19.39
N SER A 160 -12.38 -18.48 -19.91
CA SER A 160 -13.55 -18.94 -19.13
C SER A 160 -13.64 -20.46 -19.05
N GLY A 161 -12.96 -21.19 -19.94
CA GLY A 161 -13.12 -22.65 -20.09
C GLY A 161 -14.41 -23.06 -20.81
N GLY A 162 -15.18 -22.09 -21.33
CA GLY A 162 -16.41 -22.32 -22.09
C GLY A 162 -17.67 -22.45 -21.22
N ALA A 163 -18.80 -22.69 -21.89
CA ALA A 163 -20.10 -22.74 -21.24
C ALA A 163 -20.19 -23.89 -20.21
N GLY A 164 -20.51 -23.54 -18.96
CA GLY A 164 -20.68 -24.51 -17.87
C GLY A 164 -19.38 -24.94 -17.18
N ALA A 165 -18.25 -24.31 -17.50
CA ALA A 165 -17.02 -24.51 -16.74
C ALA A 165 -17.16 -23.95 -15.31
N GLU A 166 -16.57 -24.65 -14.33
CA GLU A 166 -16.50 -24.17 -12.95
C GLU A 166 -15.66 -22.89 -12.87
N PRO A 167 -16.15 -21.81 -12.25
CA PRO A 167 -15.42 -20.55 -12.20
C PRO A 167 -14.35 -20.53 -11.09
N ASN A 168 -13.24 -19.85 -11.35
CA ASN A 168 -12.21 -19.50 -10.39
C ASN A 168 -12.48 -18.10 -9.80
N THR A 169 -13.55 -18.00 -9.01
CA THR A 169 -13.96 -16.72 -8.40
C THR A 169 -12.87 -16.12 -7.51
N ARG A 170 -12.07 -16.97 -6.84
CA ARG A 170 -10.96 -16.53 -5.99
C ARG A 170 -9.87 -15.80 -6.78
N LEU A 171 -9.53 -16.28 -7.97
CA LEU A 171 -8.55 -15.62 -8.82
C LEU A 171 -9.04 -14.23 -9.24
N MET A 172 -10.29 -14.12 -9.69
CA MET A 172 -10.88 -12.84 -10.07
C MET A 172 -10.96 -11.88 -8.88
N SER A 173 -11.44 -12.34 -7.70
CA SER A 173 -11.50 -11.49 -6.50
C SER A 173 -10.12 -10.98 -6.08
N ASN A 174 -9.06 -11.80 -6.24
CA ASN A 174 -7.70 -11.38 -5.94
C ASN A 174 -7.20 -10.30 -6.91
N GLN A 175 -7.53 -10.39 -8.21
CA GLN A 175 -7.15 -9.35 -9.17
C GLN A 175 -7.91 -8.04 -8.95
N ILE A 176 -9.20 -8.12 -8.61
CA ILE A 176 -9.99 -6.93 -8.22
C ILE A 176 -9.37 -6.27 -6.98
N ALA A 177 -9.06 -7.04 -5.93
CA ALA A 177 -8.44 -6.50 -4.73
C ALA A 177 -7.06 -5.89 -4.99
N ARG A 178 -6.26 -6.48 -5.89
CA ARG A 178 -4.98 -5.90 -6.34
C ARG A 178 -5.19 -4.57 -7.04
N LEU A 179 -6.19 -4.48 -7.93
CA LEU A 179 -6.51 -3.25 -8.65
C LEU A 179 -7.05 -2.16 -7.73
N GLU A 180 -7.90 -2.50 -6.76
CA GLU A 180 -8.37 -1.59 -5.71
C GLU A 180 -7.23 -1.01 -4.88
N ALA A 181 -6.25 -1.85 -4.52
CA ALA A 181 -5.06 -1.42 -3.79
C ALA A 181 -4.16 -0.50 -4.64
N LEU A 182 -4.05 -0.76 -5.94
CA LEU A 182 -3.28 0.02 -6.90
C LEU A 182 -3.90 1.41 -7.12
N GLU A 183 -5.21 1.46 -7.39
CA GLU A 183 -5.98 2.67 -7.67
C GLU A 183 -6.40 3.43 -6.39
N ALA A 184 -6.13 2.85 -5.21
CA ALA A 184 -6.58 3.34 -3.90
C ALA A 184 -8.10 3.63 -3.87
N THR A 185 -8.89 2.73 -4.46
CA THR A 185 -10.34 2.85 -4.62
C THR A 185 -11.04 1.53 -4.28
N THR A 186 -12.37 1.53 -4.28
CA THR A 186 -13.18 0.31 -4.13
C THR A 186 -14.17 0.25 -5.28
N PHE A 187 -14.24 -0.89 -5.94
CA PHE A 187 -15.17 -1.13 -7.03
C PHE A 187 -16.45 -1.77 -6.52
N SER A 188 -17.54 -1.59 -7.26
CA SER A 188 -18.84 -2.16 -6.93
C SER A 188 -19.45 -2.80 -8.17
N GLY A 189 -20.13 -3.93 -7.98
CA GLY A 189 -20.74 -4.70 -9.05
C GLY A 189 -20.08 -6.07 -9.22
N ASP A 190 -20.78 -6.96 -9.89
CA ASP A 190 -20.26 -8.29 -10.19
C ASP A 190 -19.30 -8.23 -11.38
N ALA A 191 -18.29 -9.10 -11.37
CA ALA A 191 -17.38 -9.24 -12.50
C ALA A 191 -18.14 -9.79 -13.73
N GLU A 192 -18.00 -9.14 -14.87
CA GLU A 192 -18.58 -9.58 -16.16
C GLU A 192 -17.99 -10.92 -16.59
N PHE A 193 -16.71 -11.12 -16.30
CA PHE A 193 -15.96 -12.31 -16.64
C PHE A 193 -15.47 -13.04 -15.40
N LEU A 194 -15.49 -14.37 -15.45
CA LEU A 194 -14.91 -15.25 -14.44
C LEU A 194 -13.97 -16.23 -15.15
N PRO A 195 -12.70 -16.36 -14.71
CA PRO A 195 -11.79 -17.35 -15.27
C PRO A 195 -12.31 -18.76 -14.98
N GLY A 196 -12.10 -19.71 -15.88
CA GLY A 196 -12.41 -21.12 -15.64
C GLY A 196 -11.38 -21.76 -14.69
N ALA A 197 -11.82 -22.59 -13.75
CA ALA A 197 -10.94 -23.25 -12.77
C ALA A 197 -9.95 -24.19 -13.45
N ALA A 198 -10.41 -25.07 -14.34
CA ALA A 198 -9.54 -26.04 -15.01
C ALA A 198 -8.46 -25.37 -15.87
N ILE A 199 -8.82 -24.35 -16.65
CA ILE A 199 -7.84 -23.63 -17.48
C ILE A 199 -6.90 -22.78 -16.62
N SER A 200 -7.37 -22.25 -15.48
CA SER A 200 -6.50 -21.56 -14.51
C SER A 200 -5.45 -22.48 -13.89
N ASP A 201 -5.75 -23.78 -13.74
CA ASP A 201 -4.80 -24.75 -13.22
C ASP A 201 -3.76 -25.15 -14.28
N ILE A 202 -4.15 -25.17 -15.57
CA ILE A 202 -3.26 -25.51 -16.69
C ILE A 202 -2.37 -24.32 -17.08
N LEU A 203 -2.94 -23.11 -17.09
CA LEU A 203 -2.31 -21.86 -17.53
C LEU A 203 -2.36 -20.80 -16.41
N PRO A 204 -1.64 -21.02 -15.28
CA PRO A 204 -1.78 -20.19 -14.09
C PRO A 204 -1.27 -18.75 -14.25
N ASN A 205 -0.28 -18.49 -15.12
CA ASN A 205 0.17 -17.13 -15.37
C ASN A 205 -0.77 -16.41 -16.34
N THR A 206 -1.20 -17.09 -17.41
CA THR A 206 -2.13 -16.58 -18.41
C THR A 206 -3.47 -16.22 -17.78
N ALA A 207 -4.03 -17.11 -16.97
CA ALA A 207 -5.30 -16.86 -16.29
C ALA A 207 -5.20 -15.67 -15.32
N ARG A 208 -4.05 -15.48 -14.64
CA ARG A 208 -3.81 -14.34 -13.76
C ARG A 208 -3.71 -13.03 -14.53
N ALA A 209 -2.94 -13.01 -15.62
CA ALA A 209 -2.78 -11.84 -16.48
C ALA A 209 -4.10 -11.44 -17.15
N TYR A 210 -4.83 -12.42 -17.69
CA TYR A 210 -6.12 -12.20 -18.32
C TYR A 210 -7.19 -11.75 -17.32
N ALA A 211 -7.21 -12.30 -16.11
CA ALA A 211 -8.10 -11.82 -15.05
C ALA A 211 -7.78 -10.37 -14.63
N ALA A 212 -6.51 -9.97 -14.61
CA ALA A 212 -6.11 -8.60 -14.34
C ALA A 212 -6.58 -7.64 -15.45
N PHE A 213 -6.36 -8.02 -16.72
CA PHE A 213 -6.89 -7.32 -17.89
C PHE A 213 -8.42 -7.17 -17.80
N ALA A 214 -9.15 -8.28 -17.63
CA ALA A 214 -10.60 -8.29 -17.56
C ALA A 214 -11.15 -7.39 -16.43
N ALA A 215 -10.53 -7.45 -15.24
CA ALA A 215 -10.90 -6.59 -14.13
C ALA A 215 -10.65 -5.10 -14.46
N PHE A 216 -9.50 -4.78 -15.05
CA PHE A 216 -9.17 -3.41 -15.44
C PHE A 216 -10.12 -2.87 -16.53
N THR A 217 -10.31 -3.62 -17.61
CA THR A 217 -11.21 -3.26 -18.71
C THR A 217 -12.62 -2.96 -18.22
N GLN A 218 -13.13 -3.77 -17.29
CA GLN A 218 -14.46 -3.55 -16.72
C GLN A 218 -14.49 -2.36 -15.75
N PHE A 219 -13.64 -2.38 -14.72
CA PHE A 219 -13.80 -1.50 -13.57
C PHE A 219 -13.12 -0.14 -13.72
N VAL A 220 -12.05 -0.06 -14.51
CA VAL A 220 -11.31 1.19 -14.76
C VAL A 220 -11.76 1.81 -16.07
N ASP A 221 -11.80 1.03 -17.16
CA ASP A 221 -12.17 1.56 -18.47
C ASP A 221 -13.69 1.64 -18.70
N GLY A 222 -14.49 0.89 -17.92
CA GLY A 222 -15.94 0.83 -18.10
C GLY A 222 -16.37 0.15 -19.40
N LYS A 223 -15.51 -0.71 -19.95
CA LYS A 223 -15.72 -1.43 -21.22
C LYS A 223 -16.06 -2.90 -20.97
N SER A 224 -16.53 -3.57 -22.01
CA SER A 224 -16.77 -5.02 -21.96
C SER A 224 -15.53 -5.77 -22.41
N VAL A 225 -15.05 -6.68 -21.57
CA VAL A 225 -13.90 -7.56 -21.88
C VAL A 225 -14.12 -8.41 -23.13
N THR A 226 -15.37 -8.67 -23.50
CA THR A 226 -15.70 -9.47 -24.69
C THR A 226 -15.43 -8.78 -26.03
N LYS A 227 -15.05 -7.50 -26.00
CA LYS A 227 -14.86 -6.66 -27.19
C LYS A 227 -13.47 -6.05 -27.27
N GLU A 228 -12.64 -6.24 -26.27
CA GLU A 228 -11.32 -5.63 -26.19
C GLU A 228 -10.27 -6.74 -26.32
N GLU A 229 -9.25 -6.47 -27.13
CA GLU A 229 -8.09 -7.35 -27.28
C GLU A 229 -7.31 -7.37 -25.95
N PRO A 230 -6.83 -8.55 -25.51
CA PRO A 230 -6.05 -8.64 -24.29
C PRO A 230 -4.74 -7.86 -24.41
N TRP A 231 -4.27 -7.36 -23.28
CA TRP A 231 -2.94 -6.76 -23.17
C TRP A 231 -1.83 -7.71 -23.64
N GLU A 232 -0.74 -7.12 -24.12
CA GLU A 232 0.49 -7.78 -24.55
C GLU A 232 1.09 -8.66 -23.43
N ALA A 233 0.90 -8.26 -22.16
CA ALA A 233 1.26 -9.08 -21.00
C ALA A 233 0.56 -10.45 -20.95
N VAL A 234 -0.66 -10.58 -21.48
CA VAL A 234 -1.37 -11.86 -21.52
C VAL A 234 -0.66 -12.85 -22.45
N TYR A 235 -0.13 -12.38 -23.58
CA TYR A 235 0.64 -13.19 -24.52
C TYR A 235 1.98 -13.63 -23.93
N ALA A 236 2.67 -12.72 -23.24
CA ALA A 236 3.89 -13.06 -22.49
C ALA A 236 3.61 -14.10 -21.38
N ALA A 237 2.46 -13.99 -20.70
CA ALA A 237 2.05 -14.97 -19.69
C ALA A 237 1.74 -16.34 -20.29
N LEU A 238 1.14 -16.38 -21.49
CA LEU A 238 0.92 -17.64 -22.23
C LEU A 238 2.24 -18.27 -22.64
N ALA A 239 3.19 -17.49 -23.17
CA ALA A 239 4.51 -17.99 -23.47
C ALA A 239 5.18 -18.62 -22.23
N LEU A 240 5.06 -17.98 -21.06
CA LEU A 240 5.60 -18.48 -19.79
C LEU A 240 4.98 -19.81 -19.38
N ASP A 241 3.65 -19.93 -19.42
CA ASP A 241 2.99 -21.20 -19.09
C ASP A 241 3.40 -22.31 -20.07
N LEU A 242 3.59 -21.95 -21.35
CA LEU A 242 4.05 -22.88 -22.37
C LEU A 242 5.55 -23.24 -22.26
N GLU A 243 6.33 -22.67 -21.34
CA GLU A 243 7.67 -23.19 -21.00
C GLU A 243 7.58 -24.43 -20.09
N ASP A 244 6.54 -24.53 -19.25
CA ASP A 244 6.40 -25.60 -18.26
C ASP A 244 6.06 -26.94 -18.92
N PRO A 245 6.92 -27.98 -18.78
CA PRO A 245 6.62 -29.32 -19.29
C PRO A 245 5.30 -29.88 -18.77
N ALA A 246 4.90 -29.57 -17.53
CA ALA A 246 3.64 -30.02 -16.95
C ALA A 246 2.43 -29.43 -17.69
N THR A 247 2.48 -28.13 -18.03
CA THR A 247 1.46 -27.46 -18.85
C THR A 247 1.37 -28.10 -20.22
N LYS A 248 2.50 -28.36 -20.89
CA LYS A 248 2.49 -29.03 -22.21
C LYS A 248 1.79 -30.38 -22.16
N THR A 249 2.11 -31.22 -21.18
CA THR A 249 1.46 -32.52 -20.99
C THR A 249 -0.03 -32.38 -20.68
N ALA A 250 -0.43 -31.40 -19.87
CA ALA A 250 -1.84 -31.15 -19.59
C ALA A 250 -2.62 -30.76 -20.86
N LEU A 251 -2.02 -29.94 -21.74
CA LEU A 251 -2.62 -29.48 -22.98
C LEU A 251 -2.80 -30.58 -24.03
N GLU A 252 -2.03 -31.68 -24.00
CA GLU A 252 -2.22 -32.81 -24.91
C GLU A 252 -3.63 -33.41 -24.82
N ASN A 253 -4.18 -33.44 -23.60
CA ASN A 253 -5.48 -34.04 -23.28
C ASN A 253 -6.57 -32.99 -23.00
N TYR A 254 -6.24 -31.70 -23.08
CA TYR A 254 -7.21 -30.64 -22.88
C TYR A 254 -8.18 -30.58 -24.08
N ALA A 255 -9.48 -30.58 -23.78
CA ALA A 255 -10.55 -30.60 -24.77
C ALA A 255 -11.48 -29.37 -24.67
N GLY A 256 -11.11 -28.37 -23.87
CA GLY A 256 -11.88 -27.13 -23.75
C GLY A 256 -11.62 -26.14 -24.90
N PRO A 257 -12.20 -24.94 -24.83
CA PRO A 257 -12.01 -23.93 -25.87
C PRO A 257 -10.53 -23.56 -26.05
N GLY A 258 -10.13 -23.29 -27.30
CA GLY A 258 -8.75 -22.95 -27.66
C GLY A 258 -7.77 -24.14 -27.67
N ALA A 259 -8.21 -25.38 -27.43
CA ALA A 259 -7.32 -26.54 -27.35
C ALA A 259 -6.43 -26.75 -28.59
N ASP A 260 -6.96 -26.51 -29.79
CA ASP A 260 -6.17 -26.65 -31.02
C ASP A 260 -5.10 -25.56 -31.14
N SER A 261 -5.47 -24.29 -30.89
CA SER A 261 -4.55 -23.15 -30.90
C SER A 261 -3.46 -23.29 -29.83
N LEU A 262 -3.81 -23.74 -28.62
CA LEU A 262 -2.87 -23.99 -27.52
C LEU A 262 -1.88 -25.12 -27.86
N ARG A 263 -2.35 -26.19 -28.51
CA ARG A 263 -1.46 -27.27 -28.98
C ARG A 263 -0.56 -26.82 -30.12
N ALA A 264 -1.07 -25.99 -31.04
CA ALA A 264 -0.27 -25.38 -32.09
C ALA A 264 0.84 -24.49 -31.50
N ALA A 265 0.50 -23.64 -30.53
CA ALA A 265 1.46 -22.80 -29.81
C ALA A 265 2.51 -23.63 -29.06
N THR A 266 2.10 -24.73 -28.42
CA THR A 266 3.00 -25.66 -27.72
C THR A 266 4.02 -26.32 -28.66
N ALA A 267 3.62 -26.60 -29.90
CA ALA A 267 4.47 -27.23 -30.92
C ALA A 267 5.41 -26.23 -31.61
N ALA A 268 5.15 -24.93 -31.49
CA ALA A 268 5.95 -23.88 -32.09
C ALA A 268 7.20 -23.53 -31.25
N THR A 269 8.12 -22.79 -31.87
CA THR A 269 9.25 -22.18 -31.16
C THR A 269 8.89 -20.73 -30.85
N LEU A 270 8.61 -20.44 -29.58
CA LEU A 270 8.33 -19.09 -29.12
C LEU A 270 9.63 -18.31 -28.84
N PRO A 271 9.58 -16.97 -28.86
CA PRO A 271 10.67 -16.12 -28.42
C PRO A 271 11.15 -16.49 -27.00
N PRO A 272 12.44 -16.35 -26.69
CA PRO A 272 12.97 -16.69 -25.37
C PRO A 272 12.42 -15.74 -24.30
N ILE A 273 12.05 -16.30 -23.14
CA ILE A 273 11.53 -15.52 -22.02
C ILE A 273 12.67 -15.05 -21.14
N ALA A 274 13.32 -14.00 -21.62
CA ALA A 274 14.49 -13.36 -21.05
C ALA A 274 14.12 -11.93 -20.61
N MET A 275 13.30 -11.83 -19.57
CA MET A 275 12.75 -10.56 -19.09
C MET A 275 13.87 -9.64 -18.60
N ARG A 276 14.89 -10.18 -17.92
CA ARG A 276 16.05 -9.38 -17.49
C ARG A 276 16.73 -8.70 -18.66
N GLU A 277 17.02 -9.47 -19.71
CA GLU A 277 17.64 -8.96 -20.92
C GLU A 277 16.76 -7.91 -21.60
N ALA A 278 15.45 -8.15 -21.71
CA ALA A 278 14.48 -7.19 -22.27
C ALA A 278 14.47 -5.86 -21.49
N PHE A 279 14.48 -5.92 -20.15
CA PHE A 279 14.57 -4.73 -19.31
C PHE A 279 15.91 -3.98 -19.47
N PHE A 280 17.02 -4.69 -19.65
CA PHE A 280 18.32 -4.05 -19.90
C PHE A 280 18.39 -3.38 -21.28
N GLU A 281 17.74 -3.97 -22.29
CA GLU A 281 17.63 -3.38 -23.62
C GLU A 281 16.76 -2.13 -23.62
N SER A 282 15.60 -2.16 -22.95
CA SER A 282 14.75 -0.99 -22.73
C SER A 282 15.49 0.11 -21.95
N ASN A 283 16.06 -0.24 -20.79
CA ASN A 283 16.80 0.71 -19.97
C ASN A 283 17.93 0.04 -19.18
N LYS A 284 19.16 0.35 -19.58
CA LYS A 284 20.41 -0.16 -18.97
C LYS A 284 20.53 0.13 -17.47
N ASP A 285 19.82 1.13 -16.97
CA ASP A 285 19.83 1.46 -15.55
C ASP A 285 19.21 0.36 -14.67
N TRP A 286 18.43 -0.58 -15.24
CA TRP A 286 17.99 -1.78 -14.51
C TRP A 286 19.14 -2.71 -14.09
N ALA A 287 20.33 -2.57 -14.70
CA ALA A 287 21.53 -3.26 -14.27
C ALA A 287 22.16 -2.63 -13.01
N ASN A 288 21.63 -1.51 -12.51
CA ASN A 288 22.11 -0.85 -11.31
C ASN A 288 21.49 -1.48 -10.05
N THR A 289 22.28 -2.23 -9.31
CA THR A 289 21.83 -2.88 -8.05
C THR A 289 21.30 -1.89 -7.03
N THR A 290 21.77 -0.64 -7.00
CA THR A 290 21.28 0.37 -6.05
C THR A 290 19.80 0.72 -6.26
N PHE A 291 19.27 0.59 -7.49
CA PHE A 291 17.85 0.81 -7.75
C PHE A 291 16.99 -0.30 -7.13
N TRP A 292 17.45 -1.55 -7.25
CA TRP A 292 16.84 -2.71 -6.62
C TRP A 292 16.92 -2.65 -5.09
N GLU A 293 18.06 -2.25 -4.52
CA GLU A 293 18.20 -2.00 -3.09
C GLU A 293 17.20 -0.95 -2.60
N THR A 294 16.99 0.11 -3.38
CA THR A 294 16.03 1.16 -3.04
C THR A 294 14.62 0.59 -3.04
N ILE A 295 14.22 -0.14 -4.09
CA ILE A 295 12.90 -0.81 -4.15
C ILE A 295 12.72 -1.70 -2.92
N LYS A 296 13.66 -2.63 -2.67
CA LYS A 296 13.62 -3.58 -1.56
C LYS A 296 13.55 -2.90 -0.19
N THR A 297 14.32 -1.84 0.02
CA THR A 297 14.38 -1.12 1.31
C THR A 297 13.02 -0.51 1.68
N TYR A 298 12.26 -0.09 0.66
CA TYR A 298 10.96 0.56 0.80
C TYR A 298 9.76 -0.38 0.54
N SER A 299 10.00 -1.66 0.25
CA SER A 299 8.99 -2.71 0.09
C SER A 299 8.19 -3.08 1.34
N PRO A 300 8.74 -3.08 2.58
CA PRO A 300 7.97 -3.47 3.75
C PRO A 300 6.75 -2.57 4.00
N PRO A 301 5.58 -3.14 4.41
CA PRO A 301 4.32 -2.39 4.55
C PRO A 301 4.40 -1.28 5.62
N TYR A 302 5.31 -1.45 6.59
CA TYR A 302 5.64 -0.43 7.57
C TYR A 302 7.07 0.07 7.33
N THR A 303 7.21 1.32 6.89
CA THR A 303 8.52 1.97 6.84
C THR A 303 8.74 2.85 8.08
N THR A 304 9.80 2.57 8.82
CA THR A 304 10.33 3.48 9.85
C THR A 304 10.99 4.72 9.23
N GLY A 305 11.26 4.73 7.92
CA GLY A 305 11.95 5.81 7.22
C GLY A 305 11.30 7.18 7.34
N TYR A 306 9.96 7.26 7.36
CA TYR A 306 9.27 8.55 7.52
C TYR A 306 9.44 9.15 8.91
N PHE A 307 9.48 8.33 9.96
CA PHE A 307 9.81 8.80 11.30
C PHE A 307 11.25 9.26 11.40
N LEU A 308 12.16 8.55 10.71
CA LEU A 308 13.58 8.90 10.68
C LEU A 308 13.79 10.26 10.01
N ASN A 309 13.10 10.54 8.90
CA ASN A 309 13.18 11.86 8.24
C ASN A 309 12.74 13.00 9.17
N ALA A 310 11.71 12.79 10.00
CA ALA A 310 11.24 13.78 10.96
C ALA A 310 12.25 14.09 12.09
N VAL A 311 13.25 13.23 12.29
CA VAL A 311 14.35 13.40 13.25
C VAL A 311 15.72 13.49 12.57
N ASP A 312 15.75 13.88 11.29
CA ASP A 312 16.98 14.05 10.48
C ASP A 312 17.84 12.76 10.36
N MET A 313 17.18 11.60 10.33
CA MET A 313 17.75 10.26 10.12
C MET A 313 17.24 9.65 8.81
N GLU A 314 17.94 8.66 8.28
CA GLU A 314 17.59 7.91 7.08
C GLU A 314 17.75 6.40 7.29
N LYS A 315 17.06 5.61 6.47
CA LYS A 315 17.19 4.15 6.48
C LYS A 315 18.12 3.74 5.33
N THR A 316 19.30 3.26 5.68
CA THR A 316 20.31 2.74 4.75
C THR A 316 20.20 1.23 4.65
N PRO A 317 20.82 0.59 3.63
CA PRO A 317 20.84 -0.87 3.50
C PRO A 317 21.43 -1.60 4.73
N GLN A 318 22.28 -0.92 5.51
CA GLN A 318 22.92 -1.46 6.72
C GLN A 318 22.16 -1.10 8.03
N GLY A 319 21.06 -0.35 7.93
CA GLY A 319 20.25 0.05 9.08
C GLY A 319 20.01 1.56 9.16
N ILE A 320 19.70 2.04 10.35
CA ILE A 320 19.32 3.44 10.60
C ILE A 320 20.60 4.30 10.70
N ALA A 321 20.71 5.35 9.88
CA ALA A 321 21.83 6.29 9.90
C ALA A 321 21.33 7.74 10.07
N LEU A 322 22.21 8.65 10.50
CA LEU A 322 21.92 10.09 10.53
C LEU A 322 22.15 10.69 9.14
N ARG A 323 21.27 11.59 8.71
CA ARG A 323 21.45 12.32 7.44
C ARG A 323 22.71 13.20 7.46
N SER A 324 23.17 13.59 6.28
CA SER A 324 24.28 14.53 6.12
C SER A 324 23.98 15.87 6.82
N GLU A 325 25.02 16.58 7.32
CA GLU A 325 24.82 17.79 8.14
C GLU A 325 23.99 18.88 7.44
N ASP A 326 24.07 18.96 6.11
CA ASP A 326 23.36 19.95 5.29
C ASP A 326 21.85 19.67 5.16
N GLU A 327 21.41 18.45 5.44
CA GLU A 327 20.01 18.01 5.30
C GLU A 327 19.26 17.96 6.64
N ARG A 328 19.93 18.25 7.76
CA ARG A 328 19.34 18.20 9.13
C ARG A 328 18.58 19.46 9.50
N ILE A 329 17.46 19.70 8.83
CA ILE A 329 16.68 20.94 8.99
C ILE A 329 15.48 20.73 9.91
N TYR A 330 14.89 19.53 9.92
CA TYR A 330 13.59 19.30 10.53
C TYR A 330 13.65 19.26 12.05
N GLY A 331 14.68 18.65 12.64
CA GLY A 331 14.86 18.58 14.09
C GLY A 331 15.02 19.95 14.75
N ILE A 332 15.80 20.84 14.12
CA ILE A 332 16.03 22.21 14.60
C ILE A 332 14.74 23.03 14.53
N LEU A 333 13.99 22.91 13.42
CA LEU A 333 12.73 23.64 13.24
C LEU A 333 11.66 23.17 14.23
N PHE A 334 11.56 21.85 14.45
CA PHE A 334 10.63 21.26 15.40
C PHE A 334 10.92 21.73 16.83
N GLN A 335 12.18 21.74 17.27
CA GLN A 335 12.56 22.22 18.61
C GLN A 335 12.16 23.68 18.83
N ARG A 336 12.42 24.56 17.84
CA ARG A 336 12.05 25.98 17.92
C ARG A 336 10.54 26.18 18.03
N THR A 337 9.78 25.41 17.26
CA THR A 337 8.31 25.49 17.23
C THR A 337 7.70 24.95 18.52
N MET A 338 8.21 23.82 19.04
CA MET A 338 7.78 23.26 20.31
C MET A 338 8.06 24.19 21.48
N PHE A 339 9.24 24.84 21.49
CA PHE A 339 9.58 25.81 22.54
C PHE A 339 8.62 27.00 22.53
N MET A 340 8.33 27.56 21.35
CA MET A 340 7.38 28.67 21.19
C MET A 340 5.97 28.28 21.65
N SER A 341 5.46 27.11 21.24
CA SER A 341 4.12 26.66 21.61
C SER A 341 3.97 26.37 23.11
N LEU A 342 4.99 25.78 23.73
CA LEU A 342 5.05 25.60 25.19
C LEU A 342 5.08 26.94 25.93
N MET A 343 5.85 27.91 25.44
CA MET A 343 5.93 29.23 26.07
C MET A 343 4.59 29.97 26.00
N ILE A 344 3.88 29.90 24.86
CA ILE A 344 2.55 30.48 24.69
C ILE A 344 1.55 29.77 25.61
N THR A 345 1.57 28.44 25.66
CA THR A 345 0.66 27.65 26.51
C THR A 345 0.87 27.99 27.98
N PHE A 346 2.13 28.05 28.43
CA PHE A 346 2.44 28.44 29.80
C PHE A 346 1.97 29.86 30.10
N SER A 347 2.14 30.79 29.16
CA SER A 347 1.67 32.18 29.29
C SER A 347 0.13 32.26 29.39
N CYS A 348 -0.59 31.51 28.56
CA CYS A 348 -2.05 31.43 28.61
C CYS A 348 -2.55 30.86 29.94
N VAL A 349 -1.90 29.83 30.47
CA VAL A 349 -2.25 29.26 31.78
C VAL A 349 -1.93 30.25 32.89
N ALA A 350 -0.74 30.86 32.87
CA ALA A 350 -0.29 31.82 33.88
C ALA A 350 -1.19 33.06 33.95
N LEU A 351 -1.70 33.54 32.81
CA LEU A 351 -2.58 34.70 32.74
C LEU A 351 -4.06 34.33 32.93
N GLY A 352 -4.52 33.25 32.31
CA GLY A 352 -5.94 32.86 32.28
C GLY A 352 -6.41 32.17 33.56
N TYR A 353 -5.57 31.33 34.19
CA TYR A 353 -5.95 30.60 35.39
C TYR A 353 -6.28 31.51 36.58
N PRO A 354 -5.48 32.55 36.90
CA PRO A 354 -5.82 33.49 37.98
C PRO A 354 -7.14 34.22 37.73
N VAL A 355 -7.40 34.65 36.50
CA VAL A 355 -8.64 35.35 36.14
C VAL A 355 -9.84 34.43 36.30
N ALA A 356 -9.76 33.19 35.81
CA ALA A 356 -10.82 32.20 35.96
C ALA A 356 -11.07 31.84 37.44
N TRP A 357 -10.00 31.73 38.23
CA TRP A 357 -10.11 31.45 39.67
C TRP A 357 -10.78 32.59 40.43
N ILE A 358 -10.44 33.85 40.12
CA ILE A 358 -11.09 35.03 40.70
C ILE A 358 -12.58 35.04 40.35
N LEU A 359 -12.92 34.85 39.08
CA LEU A 359 -14.32 34.85 38.63
C LEU A 359 -15.16 33.74 39.29
N ALA A 360 -14.58 32.55 39.49
CA ALA A 360 -15.29 31.42 40.12
C ALA A 360 -15.52 31.61 41.63
N ASN A 361 -14.75 32.48 42.30
CA ASN A 361 -14.80 32.68 43.75
C ASN A 361 -15.42 34.03 44.17
N LEU A 362 -15.93 34.83 43.22
CA LEU A 362 -16.61 36.09 43.54
C LEU A 362 -17.95 35.83 44.27
N PRO A 363 -18.28 36.61 45.33
CA PRO A 363 -19.57 36.51 45.99
C PRO A 363 -20.70 36.88 45.03
N SER A 364 -21.84 36.20 45.14
CA SER A 364 -23.04 36.37 44.30
C SER A 364 -23.68 37.77 44.34
N ARG A 365 -23.11 38.72 45.09
CA ARG A 365 -23.52 40.14 45.12
C ARG A 365 -22.85 41.02 44.05
N THR A 366 -21.84 40.48 43.35
CA THR A 366 -21.08 41.19 42.30
C THR A 366 -20.99 40.40 40.99
N ALA A 367 -21.71 39.28 40.89
CA ALA A 367 -21.79 38.45 39.69
C ALA A 367 -23.08 38.77 38.92
N ASN A 368 -23.14 39.96 38.31
CA ASN A 368 -24.01 40.31 37.19
C ASN A 368 -23.39 41.48 36.44
#